data_AF-A0A957MEN3-F1
#
_entry.id   AF-A0A957MEN3-F1
#
_cell.length_a   1.000
_cell.length_b   1.000
_cell.length_c   1.000
_cell.angle_alpha   90.00
_cell.angle_beta   90.00
_cell.angle_gamma   90.00
#
_symmetry.space_group_name_H-M   'P 1'
#
loop_
_entity.id
_entity.type
_entity.pdbx_description
1 polymer ?
#
loop_
_entity_poly.entity_id
_entity_poly.type
_entity_poly.pdbx_seq_one_letter_code
_entity_poly.pdbx_strand_id
1 'polypeptide(L)'
;AGGFFPAELKNAGFDGIVFLGKAANPVYLWIKDGQAELRDASHLWGLGAWDTETRLREDLGDGKVEVACCGPAGENLVRTGAIINMRNRAAGRTGLGAVMGAKNLKAIAVRGTQRPTYADPKGVKAVAALGAAEFKTNRGMQELGELGTAGVVLGQEFSGGLPTRNYRSGHFEYAEEISGERLAETILVGRDTCYACVVRCKREVESEGEFAMQRELGGPEYETIATFGSYCDVRDLAAVSKANALCNDYGLDTIGAGATIAWAIECYEEGILTDADTDGLALRWGDPHAVLAALEATAFRRGRLGNLLAEGSARAAAQVGPDAQARLITVKGAEAPAHMPQVKRSMGLIYAVNPFGADHQSSEHDTSYE
;
A
#
# COMPACT_ATOMS: atom_id res chain seq x y z
N ALA A 1 5.64 8.46 -3.04
CA ALA A 1 4.84 8.30 -1.81
C ALA A 1 4.83 9.61 -1.04
N GLY A 2 3.86 9.81 -0.14
CA GLY A 2 3.88 10.92 0.81
C GLY A 2 4.92 10.72 1.93
N GLY A 3 4.63 11.23 3.12
CA GLY A 3 5.55 11.22 4.26
C GLY A 3 6.57 12.35 4.18
N PHE A 4 7.76 12.10 4.73
CA PHE A 4 8.80 13.13 4.93
C PHE A 4 10.03 12.91 4.04
N PHE A 5 10.27 11.68 3.57
CA PHE A 5 11.38 11.33 2.67
C PHE A 5 11.56 12.27 1.47
N PRO A 6 10.52 12.64 0.68
CA PRO A 6 10.75 13.52 -0.47
C PRO A 6 11.25 14.91 -0.09
N ALA A 7 10.73 15.48 1.02
CA ALA A 7 11.17 16.78 1.52
C ALA A 7 12.61 16.70 2.04
N GLU A 8 12.95 15.62 2.75
CA GLU A 8 14.30 15.38 3.26
C GLU A 8 15.33 15.23 2.13
N LEU A 9 14.95 14.56 1.03
CA LEU A 9 15.78 14.45 -0.18
C LEU A 9 16.07 15.82 -0.82
N LYS A 10 15.05 16.66 -0.95
CA LYS A 10 15.23 18.04 -1.44
C LYS A 10 16.12 18.86 -0.51
N ASN A 11 15.95 18.73 0.81
CA ASN A 11 16.79 19.38 1.82
C ASN A 11 18.23 18.86 1.84
N ALA A 12 18.47 17.65 1.32
CA ALA A 12 19.80 17.09 1.14
C ALA A 12 20.47 17.53 -0.18
N GLY A 13 19.77 18.31 -1.02
CA GLY A 13 20.33 18.88 -2.26
C GLY A 13 20.11 18.03 -3.52
N PHE A 14 19.17 17.07 -3.49
CA PHE A 14 18.88 16.19 -4.63
C PHE A 14 17.43 16.32 -5.09
N ASP A 15 17.24 16.34 -6.41
CA ASP A 15 15.90 16.37 -7.03
C ASP A 15 15.36 14.97 -7.36
N GLY A 16 16.29 14.03 -7.57
CA GLY A 16 15.99 12.65 -7.92
C GLY A 16 17.25 11.80 -7.92
N ILE A 17 17.06 10.49 -7.94
CA ILE A 17 18.14 9.50 -7.92
C ILE A 17 17.85 8.47 -9.00
N VAL A 18 18.86 8.13 -9.81
CA VAL A 18 18.73 7.14 -10.88
C VAL A 18 19.68 5.97 -10.60
N PHE A 19 19.11 4.78 -10.39
CA PHE A 19 19.87 3.55 -10.16
C PHE A 19 20.02 2.72 -11.43
N LEU A 20 21.25 2.66 -11.96
CA LEU A 20 21.62 1.77 -13.06
C LEU A 20 22.36 0.54 -12.54
N GLY A 21 22.31 -0.57 -13.30
CA GLY A 21 22.97 -1.82 -12.92
C GLY A 21 22.35 -2.53 -11.72
N LYS A 22 23.17 -3.35 -11.06
CA LYS A 22 22.86 -4.18 -9.89
C LYS A 22 24.13 -4.31 -9.03
N ALA A 23 24.01 -4.17 -7.71
CA ALA A 23 25.13 -4.37 -6.79
C ALA A 23 25.44 -5.86 -6.60
N ALA A 24 26.71 -6.23 -6.34
CA ALA A 24 27.11 -7.62 -6.13
C ALA A 24 26.50 -8.21 -4.84
N ASN A 25 26.44 -7.41 -3.79
CA ASN A 25 25.84 -7.74 -2.49
C ASN A 25 24.77 -6.69 -2.13
N PRO A 26 23.89 -6.97 -1.16
CA PRO A 26 22.96 -5.98 -0.62
C PRO A 26 23.65 -4.67 -0.20
N VAL A 27 23.13 -3.54 -0.67
CA VAL A 27 23.60 -2.19 -0.33
C VAL A 27 22.45 -1.27 0.03
N TYR A 28 22.75 -0.19 0.75
CA TYR A 28 21.86 0.97 0.87
C TYR A 28 22.58 2.24 0.41
N LEU A 29 21.82 3.19 -0.12
CA LEU A 29 22.35 4.52 -0.44
C LEU A 29 22.20 5.42 0.77
N TRP A 30 23.30 6.00 1.25
CA TRP A 30 23.31 7.03 2.27
C TRP A 30 23.50 8.40 1.62
N ILE A 31 22.61 9.34 1.93
CA ILE A 31 22.70 10.73 1.47
C ILE A 31 22.70 11.68 2.67
N LYS A 32 23.70 12.55 2.73
CA LYS A 32 23.75 13.64 3.71
C LYS A 32 24.30 14.91 3.09
N ASP A 33 23.48 15.97 3.08
CA ASP A 33 23.89 17.34 2.71
C ASP A 33 24.78 17.43 1.44
N GLY A 34 24.28 16.93 0.32
CA GLY A 34 24.96 16.97 -0.99
C GLY A 34 25.96 15.83 -1.23
N GLN A 35 26.24 14.99 -0.23
CA GLN A 35 27.08 13.81 -0.36
C GLN A 35 26.24 12.55 -0.46
N ALA A 36 26.68 11.59 -1.28
CA ALA A 36 26.00 10.32 -1.48
C ALA A 36 27.03 9.18 -1.58
N GLU A 37 26.77 8.08 -0.88
CA GLU A 37 27.63 6.88 -0.91
C GLU A 37 26.80 5.60 -0.75
N LEU A 38 27.24 4.53 -1.43
CA LEU A 38 26.68 3.19 -1.22
C LEU A 38 27.40 2.51 -0.07
N ARG A 39 26.64 1.93 0.85
CA ARG A 39 27.12 1.21 2.03
C ARG A 39 26.57 -0.20 2.05
N ASP A 40 27.26 -1.12 2.72
CA ASP A 40 26.77 -2.50 2.91
C ASP A 40 25.43 -2.50 3.65
N ALA A 41 24.51 -3.34 3.17
CA ALA A 41 23.21 -3.58 3.78
C ALA A 41 22.97 -5.07 4.06
N SER A 42 24.04 -5.87 4.14
CA SER A 42 23.90 -7.31 4.32
C SER A 42 23.23 -7.66 5.64
N HIS A 43 23.42 -6.84 6.68
CA HIS A 43 22.76 -6.96 7.99
C HIS A 43 21.30 -6.49 8.00
N LEU A 44 20.84 -5.80 6.95
CA LEU A 44 19.47 -5.33 6.80
C LEU A 44 18.63 -6.23 5.89
N TRP A 45 19.27 -7.04 5.05
CA TRP A 45 18.60 -7.93 4.11
C TRP A 45 17.79 -9.00 4.87
N GLY A 46 16.52 -9.18 4.48
CA GLY A 46 15.56 -10.05 5.15
C GLY A 46 14.71 -9.35 6.22
N LEU A 47 15.08 -8.13 6.66
CA LEU A 47 14.31 -7.38 7.64
C LEU A 47 13.08 -6.70 7.01
N GLY A 48 12.02 -6.57 7.79
CA GLY A 48 10.87 -5.72 7.45
C GLY A 48 11.22 -4.23 7.38
N ALA A 49 10.29 -3.43 6.88
CA ALA A 49 10.45 -1.98 6.77
C ALA A 49 10.66 -1.31 8.14
N TRP A 50 9.98 -1.79 9.19
CA TRP A 50 10.14 -1.26 10.54
C TRP A 50 11.57 -1.41 11.04
N ASP A 51 12.08 -2.63 11.02
CA ASP A 51 13.40 -2.97 11.55
C ASP A 51 14.50 -2.34 10.70
N THR A 52 14.30 -2.27 9.37
CA THR A 52 15.22 -1.58 8.45
C THR A 52 15.36 -0.10 8.81
N GLU A 53 14.25 0.61 9.00
CA GLU A 53 14.27 2.03 9.36
C GLU A 53 14.87 2.25 10.75
N THR A 54 14.50 1.42 11.72
CA THR A 54 14.98 1.50 13.10
C THR A 54 16.50 1.30 13.15
N ARG A 55 16.99 0.25 12.50
CA ARG A 55 18.42 -0.07 12.49
C ARG A 55 19.25 0.97 11.76
N LEU A 56 18.76 1.52 10.64
CA LEU A 56 19.47 2.58 9.93
C LEU A 56 19.58 3.86 10.76
N ARG A 57 18.55 4.23 11.51
CA ARG A 57 18.59 5.39 12.42
C ARG A 57 19.59 5.18 13.55
N GLU A 58 19.68 3.97 14.09
CA GLU A 58 20.67 3.59 15.11
C GLU A 58 22.09 3.59 14.55
N ASP A 59 22.34 2.91 13.44
CA ASP A 59 23.66 2.80 12.78
C ASP A 59 24.20 4.20 12.39
N LEU A 60 23.32 5.13 12.01
CA LEU A 60 23.67 6.49 11.62
C LEU A 60 23.67 7.49 12.79
N GLY A 61 23.17 7.10 13.96
CA GLY A 61 23.11 7.93 15.16
C GLY A 61 22.20 9.16 15.04
N ASP A 62 21.21 9.14 14.16
CA ASP A 62 20.29 10.25 13.93
C ASP A 62 18.85 9.77 13.68
N GLY A 63 17.98 10.00 14.66
CA GLY A 63 16.55 9.65 14.59
C GLY A 63 15.75 10.47 13.57
N LYS A 64 16.33 11.53 12.98
CA LYS A 64 15.71 12.33 11.91
C LYS A 64 16.05 11.85 10.51
N VAL A 65 16.80 10.76 10.39
CA VAL A 65 17.02 10.13 9.08
C VAL A 65 15.69 9.64 8.55
N GLU A 66 15.40 10.01 7.30
CA GLU A 66 14.29 9.48 6.54
C GLU A 66 14.77 8.29 5.70
N VAL A 67 14.00 7.21 5.71
CA VAL A 67 14.35 5.96 5.03
C VAL A 67 13.23 5.59 4.07
N ALA A 68 13.61 5.23 2.84
CA ALA A 68 12.76 4.51 1.89
C ALA A 68 13.40 3.15 1.61
N CYS A 69 12.68 2.05 1.81
CA CYS A 69 13.23 0.70 1.73
C CYS A 69 12.27 -0.29 1.07
N CYS A 70 12.81 -1.41 0.59
CA CYS A 70 12.00 -2.57 0.27
C CYS A 70 12.01 -3.56 1.46
N GLY A 71 10.90 -4.22 1.72
CA GLY A 71 10.85 -5.37 2.63
C GLY A 71 11.15 -6.70 1.92
N PRO A 72 10.95 -7.84 2.60
CA PRO A 72 11.12 -9.18 2.04
C PRO A 72 10.43 -9.40 0.70
N ALA A 73 9.26 -8.80 0.45
CA ALA A 73 8.58 -8.96 -0.83
C ALA A 73 9.39 -8.37 -2.01
N GLY A 74 10.05 -7.22 -1.79
CA GLY A 74 10.94 -6.65 -2.80
C GLY A 74 12.19 -7.49 -3.01
N GLU A 75 12.80 -7.95 -1.93
CA GLU A 75 13.99 -8.83 -1.95
C GLU A 75 13.72 -10.15 -2.69
N ASN A 76 12.52 -10.72 -2.48
CA ASN A 76 12.05 -11.94 -3.14
C ASN A 76 11.42 -11.68 -4.52
N LEU A 77 11.50 -10.46 -5.06
CA LEU A 77 11.01 -10.13 -6.40
C LEU A 77 9.51 -10.39 -6.60
N VAL A 78 8.70 -10.22 -5.56
CA VAL A 78 7.23 -10.29 -5.64
C VAL A 78 6.74 -9.18 -6.57
N ARG A 79 5.88 -9.48 -7.56
CA ARG A 79 5.49 -8.51 -8.59
C ARG A 79 4.74 -7.30 -8.06
N THR A 80 4.07 -7.46 -6.93
CA THR A 80 3.38 -6.42 -6.17
C THR A 80 4.26 -5.82 -5.06
N GLY A 81 5.58 -6.04 -5.10
CA GLY A 81 6.51 -5.47 -4.13
C GLY A 81 6.54 -3.94 -4.17
N ALA A 82 6.44 -3.32 -3.00
CA ALA A 82 6.38 -1.89 -2.77
C ALA A 82 7.67 -1.33 -2.15
N ILE A 83 7.87 -0.01 -2.30
CA ILE A 83 8.86 0.75 -1.53
C ILE A 83 8.13 1.47 -0.39
N ILE A 84 8.63 1.33 0.83
CA ILE A 84 8.01 1.83 2.05
C ILE A 84 8.90 2.88 2.70
N ASN A 85 8.32 4.02 3.09
CA ASN A 85 8.97 5.02 3.94
C ASN A 85 8.11 5.33 5.18
N MET A 86 8.75 5.76 6.27
CA MET A 86 8.09 5.98 7.57
C MET A 86 7.26 4.77 8.02
N ARG A 87 7.72 3.57 7.68
CA ARG A 87 7.09 2.26 7.99
C ARG A 87 5.68 2.03 7.41
N ASN A 88 5.01 3.03 6.84
CA ASN A 88 3.59 2.93 6.44
C ASN A 88 3.19 3.84 5.26
N ARG A 89 4.17 4.48 4.57
CA ARG A 89 3.93 5.27 3.35
C ARG A 89 4.48 4.47 2.18
N ALA A 90 3.59 4.10 1.25
CA ALA A 90 3.95 3.24 0.14
C ALA A 90 4.10 4.00 -1.19
N ALA A 91 5.16 3.70 -1.92
CA ALA A 91 5.11 3.68 -3.38
C ALA A 91 4.72 2.24 -3.76
N GLY A 92 3.41 1.98 -3.70
CA GLY A 92 2.87 0.62 -3.67
C GLY A 92 2.92 -0.09 -5.02
N ARG A 93 2.25 0.50 -6.01
CA ARG A 93 1.86 -0.22 -7.22
C ARG A 93 3.00 -0.35 -8.22
N THR A 94 2.81 -1.23 -9.21
CA THR A 94 3.72 -1.47 -10.35
C THR A 94 5.05 -2.17 -10.03
N GLY A 95 5.20 -2.71 -8.81
CA GLY A 95 6.33 -3.59 -8.47
C GLY A 95 7.67 -2.89 -8.29
N LEU A 96 7.66 -1.60 -7.90
CA LEU A 96 8.91 -0.84 -7.71
C LEU A 96 9.81 -1.43 -6.62
N GLY A 97 9.22 -2.02 -5.57
CA GLY A 97 9.97 -2.75 -4.55
C GLY A 97 10.72 -3.96 -5.11
N ALA A 98 10.11 -4.68 -6.06
CA ALA A 98 10.74 -5.80 -6.76
C ALA A 98 11.93 -5.33 -7.62
N VAL A 99 11.78 -4.18 -8.29
CA VAL A 99 12.87 -3.57 -9.09
C VAL A 99 14.02 -3.13 -8.18
N MET A 100 13.71 -2.56 -7.02
CA MET A 100 14.68 -2.17 -6.00
C MET A 100 15.45 -3.40 -5.46
N GLY A 101 14.75 -4.46 -5.07
CA GLY A 101 15.36 -5.72 -4.64
C GLY A 101 16.17 -6.42 -5.73
N ALA A 102 15.72 -6.41 -6.99
CA ALA A 102 16.45 -6.96 -8.13
C ALA A 102 17.85 -6.34 -8.32
N LYS A 103 18.03 -5.10 -7.86
CA LYS A 103 19.30 -4.37 -7.89
C LYS A 103 20.18 -4.60 -6.67
N ASN A 104 19.75 -5.45 -5.72
CA ASN A 104 20.35 -5.61 -4.39
C ASN A 104 20.40 -4.27 -3.62
N LEU A 105 19.44 -3.37 -3.86
CA LEU A 105 19.34 -2.11 -3.13
C LEU A 105 18.28 -2.27 -2.04
N LYS A 106 18.70 -2.35 -0.77
CA LYS A 106 17.80 -2.54 0.37
C LYS A 106 17.05 -1.26 0.75
N ALA A 107 17.76 -0.13 0.76
CA ALA A 107 17.23 1.13 1.26
C ALA A 107 17.93 2.34 0.64
N ILE A 108 17.27 3.48 0.79
CA ILE A 108 17.82 4.82 0.61
C ILE A 108 17.57 5.53 1.94
N ALA A 109 18.64 5.93 2.61
CA ALA A 109 18.61 6.70 3.85
C ALA A 109 19.09 8.13 3.54
N VAL A 110 18.36 9.12 4.04
CA VAL A 110 18.60 10.53 3.71
C VAL A 110 18.53 11.40 4.94
N ARG A 111 19.46 12.36 5.03
CA ARG A 111 19.43 13.47 5.97
C ARG A 111 19.77 14.78 5.27
N GLY A 112 18.83 15.72 5.31
CA GLY A 112 18.97 17.04 4.68
C GLY A 112 18.81 18.16 5.70
N THR A 113 19.80 19.05 5.77
CA THR A 113 19.77 20.21 6.66
C THR A 113 19.64 21.54 5.93
N GLN A 114 19.67 21.50 4.59
CA GLN A 114 19.56 22.69 3.76
C GLN A 114 18.09 23.10 3.61
N ARG A 115 17.88 24.37 3.24
CA ARG A 115 16.54 24.90 2.94
C ARG A 115 16.46 25.24 1.46
N PRO A 116 15.41 24.82 0.75
CA PRO A 116 15.15 25.25 -0.62
C PRO A 116 15.04 26.78 -0.69
N THR A 117 15.57 27.35 -1.77
CA THR A 117 15.37 28.75 -2.11
C THR A 117 14.13 28.89 -3.00
N TYR A 118 13.35 29.94 -2.76
CA TYR A 118 12.15 30.23 -3.54
C TYR A 118 12.35 31.49 -4.37
N ALA A 119 11.87 31.49 -5.62
CA ALA A 119 11.89 32.67 -6.47
C ALA A 119 11.03 33.82 -5.90
N ASP A 120 9.87 33.48 -5.32
CA ASP A 120 9.02 34.42 -4.58
C ASP A 120 8.61 33.83 -3.21
N PRO A 121 9.40 34.10 -2.15
CA PRO A 121 9.09 33.62 -0.80
C PRO A 121 7.77 34.16 -0.25
N LYS A 122 7.35 35.38 -0.66
CA LYS A 122 6.10 35.99 -0.15
C LYS A 122 4.90 35.33 -0.81
N GLY A 123 4.94 35.10 -2.12
CA GLY A 123 3.90 34.39 -2.86
C GLY A 123 3.70 32.96 -2.36
N VAL A 124 4.78 32.19 -2.19
CA VAL A 124 4.71 30.82 -1.62
C VAL A 124 4.05 30.82 -0.24
N LYS A 125 4.44 31.77 0.63
CA LYS A 125 3.83 31.90 1.96
C LYS A 125 2.35 32.27 1.89
N ALA A 126 1.95 33.12 0.95
CA ALA A 126 0.56 33.53 0.77
C ALA A 126 -0.32 32.35 0.32
N VAL A 127 0.13 31.55 -0.66
CA VAL A 127 -0.59 30.35 -1.12
C VAL A 127 -0.70 29.31 -0.02
N ALA A 128 0.37 29.06 0.73
CA ALA A 128 0.33 28.14 1.87
C ALA A 128 -0.67 28.58 2.95
N ALA A 129 -0.74 29.89 3.23
CA ALA A 129 -1.70 30.45 4.18
C ALA A 129 -3.15 30.35 3.67
N LEU A 130 -3.37 30.53 2.37
CA LEU A 130 -4.69 30.36 1.75
C LEU A 130 -5.20 28.93 1.92
N GLY A 131 -4.41 27.92 1.57
CA GLY A 131 -4.82 26.51 1.72
C GLY A 131 -5.15 26.14 3.17
N ALA A 132 -4.36 26.65 4.14
CA ALA A 132 -4.65 26.45 5.56
C ALA A 132 -5.93 27.17 6.04
N ALA A 133 -6.30 28.29 5.42
CA ALA A 133 -7.54 29.00 5.71
C ALA A 133 -8.75 28.28 5.10
N GLU A 134 -8.68 27.89 3.83
CA GLU A 134 -9.76 27.20 3.10
C GLU A 134 -10.09 25.83 3.70
N PHE A 135 -9.10 25.12 4.23
CA PHE A 135 -9.32 23.87 4.97
C PHE A 135 -10.35 24.03 6.11
N LYS A 136 -10.37 25.20 6.78
CA LYS A 136 -11.30 25.45 7.90
C LYS A 136 -12.76 25.58 7.46
N THR A 137 -13.00 25.82 6.18
CA THR A 137 -14.34 25.98 5.61
C THR A 137 -14.71 24.88 4.61
N ASN A 138 -13.80 23.95 4.32
CA ASN A 138 -14.04 22.83 3.42
C ASN A 138 -14.39 21.56 4.21
N ARG A 139 -15.69 21.21 4.26
CA ARG A 139 -16.18 20.06 5.02
C ARG A 139 -15.61 18.73 4.53
N GLY A 140 -15.53 18.51 3.21
CA GLY A 140 -14.99 17.26 2.66
C GLY A 140 -13.52 17.03 3.04
N MET A 141 -12.70 18.09 3.07
CA MET A 141 -11.32 17.99 3.54
C MET A 141 -11.23 17.76 5.05
N GLN A 142 -12.18 18.29 5.84
CA GLN A 142 -12.26 18.00 7.28
C GLN A 142 -12.62 16.54 7.53
N GLU A 143 -13.56 15.99 6.79
CA GLU A 143 -13.93 14.57 6.84
C GLU A 143 -12.74 13.67 6.50
N LEU A 144 -11.98 14.02 5.46
CA LEU A 144 -10.74 13.31 5.14
C LEU A 144 -9.71 13.38 6.28
N GLY A 145 -9.68 14.48 7.05
CA GLY A 145 -8.86 14.56 8.26
C GLY A 145 -9.42 13.76 9.44
N GLU A 146 -10.74 13.72 9.60
CA GLU A 146 -11.47 13.04 10.69
C GLU A 146 -11.44 11.53 10.52
N LEU A 147 -11.80 11.02 9.35
CA LEU A 147 -11.95 9.58 9.08
C LEU A 147 -10.82 9.00 8.23
N GLY A 148 -9.96 9.84 7.63
CA GLY A 148 -9.02 9.36 6.62
C GLY A 148 -9.75 8.95 5.34
N THR A 149 -9.07 8.23 4.45
CA THR A 149 -9.74 7.69 3.27
C THR A 149 -10.73 6.58 3.64
N ALA A 150 -10.59 5.94 4.80
CA ALA A 150 -11.49 4.90 5.29
C ALA A 150 -12.97 5.35 5.35
N GLY A 151 -13.25 6.64 5.47
CA GLY A 151 -14.63 7.19 5.37
C GLY A 151 -15.30 6.96 4.00
N VAL A 152 -14.55 6.54 2.97
CA VAL A 152 -15.09 6.25 1.63
C VAL A 152 -15.89 4.93 1.61
N VAL A 153 -15.68 4.01 2.56
CA VAL A 153 -16.31 2.67 2.58
C VAL A 153 -17.83 2.75 2.46
N LEU A 154 -18.49 3.49 3.35
CA LEU A 154 -19.96 3.56 3.37
C LEU A 154 -20.53 4.33 2.16
N GLY A 155 -19.80 5.32 1.64
CA GLY A 155 -20.19 6.03 0.42
C GLY A 155 -20.15 5.12 -0.82
N GLN A 156 -19.14 4.26 -0.93
CA GLN A 156 -19.06 3.27 -2.01
C GLN A 156 -20.11 2.18 -1.85
N GLU A 157 -20.31 1.69 -0.63
CA GLU A 157 -21.35 0.73 -0.30
C GLU A 157 -22.75 1.23 -0.69
N PHE A 158 -23.11 2.43 -0.23
CA PHE A 158 -24.40 3.07 -0.55
C PHE A 158 -24.63 3.22 -2.06
N SER A 159 -23.56 3.47 -2.82
CA SER A 159 -23.62 3.64 -4.27
C SER A 159 -23.62 2.32 -5.05
N GLY A 160 -23.50 1.17 -4.37
CA GLY A 160 -23.31 -0.15 -5.00
C GLY A 160 -21.95 -0.29 -5.70
N GLY A 161 -20.94 0.45 -5.22
CA GLY A 161 -19.60 0.56 -5.80
C GLY A 161 -18.49 -0.05 -4.95
N LEU A 162 -18.80 -0.69 -3.81
CA LEU A 162 -17.83 -1.36 -2.95
C LEU A 162 -17.59 -2.80 -3.45
N PRO A 163 -16.48 -3.09 -4.16
CA PRO A 163 -16.32 -4.41 -4.75
C PRO A 163 -16.19 -5.47 -3.65
N THR A 164 -16.92 -6.57 -3.85
CA THR A 164 -17.11 -7.62 -2.85
C THR A 164 -16.95 -8.99 -3.49
N ARG A 165 -16.22 -9.90 -2.83
CA ARG A 165 -15.91 -11.27 -3.30
C ARG A 165 -15.36 -11.29 -4.73
N ASN A 166 -14.14 -10.76 -4.91
CA ASN A 166 -13.49 -10.56 -6.22
C ASN A 166 -14.42 -9.92 -7.29
N TYR A 167 -15.03 -8.77 -6.97
CA TYR A 167 -15.92 -8.01 -7.88
C TYR A 167 -17.25 -8.67 -8.28
N ARG A 168 -17.67 -9.76 -7.62
CA ARG A 168 -18.97 -10.40 -7.89
C ARG A 168 -20.16 -9.51 -7.50
N SER A 169 -19.98 -8.61 -6.54
CA SER A 169 -20.99 -7.67 -6.06
C SER A 169 -20.37 -6.31 -5.77
N GLY A 170 -21.18 -5.25 -5.83
CA GLY A 170 -20.85 -3.91 -5.36
C GLY A 170 -21.39 -3.56 -3.96
N HIS A 171 -21.92 -4.57 -3.27
CA HIS A 171 -22.57 -4.51 -1.97
C HIS A 171 -21.91 -5.53 -1.03
N PHE A 172 -21.49 -5.06 0.16
CA PHE A 172 -20.99 -5.87 1.25
C PHE A 172 -21.87 -5.69 2.49
N GLU A 173 -22.53 -6.77 2.91
CA GLU A 173 -23.49 -6.76 4.01
C GLU A 173 -22.88 -6.34 5.38
N TYR A 174 -21.55 -6.40 5.53
CA TYR A 174 -20.82 -6.03 6.74
C TYR A 174 -19.98 -4.75 6.57
N ALA A 175 -20.27 -3.89 5.59
CA ALA A 175 -19.49 -2.68 5.31
C ALA A 175 -19.32 -1.75 6.53
N GLU A 176 -20.35 -1.63 7.39
CA GLU A 176 -20.27 -0.85 8.64
C GLU A 176 -19.20 -1.38 9.61
N GLU A 177 -18.88 -2.67 9.58
CA GLU A 177 -17.92 -3.26 10.51
C GLU A 177 -16.47 -2.99 10.12
N ILE A 178 -16.23 -2.66 8.85
CA ILE A 178 -14.90 -2.33 8.32
C ILE A 178 -14.77 -0.84 7.96
N SER A 179 -15.75 -0.01 8.29
CA SER A 179 -15.81 1.39 7.84
C SER A 179 -14.82 2.30 8.57
N GLY A 180 -14.59 3.50 8.01
CA GLY A 180 -13.78 4.53 8.66
C GLY A 180 -14.36 5.04 9.97
N GLU A 181 -15.68 5.07 10.09
CA GLU A 181 -16.40 5.38 11.32
C GLU A 181 -16.13 4.33 12.39
N ARG A 182 -16.30 3.05 12.06
CA ARG A 182 -15.99 1.96 13.00
C ARG A 182 -14.52 1.97 13.40
N LEU A 183 -13.62 2.22 12.45
CA LEU A 183 -12.19 2.38 12.72
C LEU A 183 -11.92 3.50 13.72
N ALA A 184 -12.55 4.66 13.53
CA ALA A 184 -12.41 5.82 14.41
C ALA A 184 -12.97 5.59 15.82
N GLU A 185 -14.06 4.83 15.94
CA GLU A 185 -14.72 4.51 17.21
C GLU A 185 -13.99 3.44 18.03
N THR A 186 -13.17 2.60 17.40
CA THR A 186 -12.62 1.40 18.04
C THR A 186 -11.10 1.39 18.13
N ILE A 187 -10.40 1.27 17.00
CA ILE A 187 -8.98 0.92 16.96
C ILE A 187 -8.07 2.11 16.60
N LEU A 188 -8.64 3.28 16.29
CA LEU A 188 -7.87 4.50 16.04
C LEU A 188 -7.29 5.06 17.34
N VAL A 189 -5.97 5.13 17.42
CA VAL A 189 -5.26 5.70 18.59
C VAL A 189 -4.59 7.04 18.28
N GLY A 190 -4.46 7.39 16.99
CA GLY A 190 -3.77 8.61 16.58
C GLY A 190 -3.97 8.96 15.11
N ARG A 191 -3.45 10.13 14.75
CA ARG A 191 -3.44 10.63 13.37
C ARG A 191 -2.10 11.25 13.06
N ASP A 192 -1.53 10.81 11.95
CA ASP A 192 -0.25 11.29 11.44
C ASP A 192 -0.45 12.12 10.16
N THR A 193 0.64 12.64 9.60
CA THR A 193 0.61 13.52 8.44
C THR A 193 1.74 13.21 7.45
N CYS A 194 1.70 13.92 6.33
CA CYS A 194 2.83 14.06 5.43
C CYS A 194 3.46 15.44 5.65
N TYR A 195 4.66 15.65 5.12
CA TYR A 195 5.37 16.92 5.26
C TYR A 195 4.48 18.12 4.90
N ALA A 196 4.35 19.09 5.83
CA ALA A 196 3.57 20.33 5.70
C ALA A 196 2.06 20.17 5.42
N CYS A 197 1.48 18.96 5.53
CA CYS A 197 0.07 18.74 5.25
C CYS A 197 -0.82 19.05 6.47
N VAL A 198 -1.81 19.93 6.28
CA VAL A 198 -2.78 20.32 7.33
C VAL A 198 -3.94 19.33 7.48
N VAL A 199 -4.16 18.46 6.49
CA VAL A 199 -5.28 17.50 6.47
C VAL A 199 -5.08 16.37 7.50
N ARG A 200 -3.83 15.90 7.67
CA ARG A 200 -3.47 14.81 8.59
C ARG A 200 -4.34 13.54 8.42
N CYS A 201 -4.55 13.13 7.17
CA CYS A 201 -5.44 12.01 6.82
C CYS A 201 -4.93 10.64 7.26
N LYS A 202 -3.67 10.51 7.69
CA LYS A 202 -3.04 9.23 7.97
C LYS A 202 -3.48 8.69 9.33
N ARG A 203 -3.89 7.42 9.35
CA ARG A 203 -4.42 6.75 10.55
C ARG A 203 -3.28 6.07 11.30
N GLU A 204 -3.30 6.16 12.61
CA GLU A 204 -2.48 5.34 13.50
C GLU A 204 -3.44 4.45 14.29
N VAL A 205 -3.38 3.14 14.03
CA VAL A 205 -4.33 2.15 14.52
C VAL A 205 -3.60 1.18 15.45
N GLU A 206 -4.22 0.75 16.54
CA GLU A 206 -3.67 -0.26 17.43
C GLU A 206 -4.75 -1.29 17.73
N SER A 207 -4.38 -2.58 17.72
CA SER A 207 -5.28 -3.68 18.03
C SER A 207 -4.61 -4.69 18.95
N GLU A 208 -5.43 -5.39 19.72
CA GLU A 208 -5.01 -6.43 20.65
C GLU A 208 -5.56 -7.80 20.24
N GLY A 209 -5.20 -8.85 20.99
CA GLY A 209 -5.68 -10.20 20.77
C GLY A 209 -5.02 -10.88 19.57
N GLU A 210 -5.78 -11.69 18.86
CA GLU A 210 -5.29 -12.55 17.77
C GLU A 210 -4.71 -11.77 16.59
N PHE A 211 -5.31 -10.63 16.26
CA PHE A 211 -4.88 -9.76 15.16
C PHE A 211 -4.14 -8.51 15.66
N ALA A 212 -3.32 -8.67 16.70
CA ALA A 212 -2.59 -7.54 17.29
C ALA A 212 -1.61 -6.88 16.30
N MET A 213 -1.60 -5.56 16.30
CA MET A 213 -0.70 -4.73 15.47
C MET A 213 -0.35 -3.41 16.17
N GLN A 214 0.81 -2.85 15.81
CA GLN A 214 1.37 -1.64 16.44
C GLN A 214 1.16 -0.39 15.59
N ARG A 215 0.81 0.72 16.23
CA ARG A 215 0.40 1.98 15.60
C ARG A 215 1.35 2.55 14.54
N GLU A 216 2.64 2.29 14.66
CA GLU A 216 3.67 2.79 13.75
C GLU A 216 3.61 2.12 12.37
N LEU A 217 3.00 0.94 12.26
CA LEU A 217 2.66 0.32 10.96
C LEU A 217 1.43 0.95 10.30
N GLY A 218 0.82 1.96 10.93
CA GLY A 218 -0.28 2.74 10.40
C GLY A 218 -1.60 1.98 10.32
N GLY A 219 -2.68 2.71 10.00
CA GLY A 219 -3.99 2.14 9.73
C GLY A 219 -4.25 1.94 8.23
N PRO A 220 -5.19 1.05 7.87
CA PRO A 220 -5.53 0.81 6.48
C PRO A 220 -6.21 2.03 5.85
N GLU A 221 -5.84 2.33 4.60
CA GLU A 221 -6.56 3.25 3.73
C GLU A 221 -7.78 2.54 3.12
N TYR A 222 -8.71 3.29 2.51
CA TYR A 222 -9.92 2.75 1.86
C TYR A 222 -9.64 1.51 0.99
N GLU A 223 -8.64 1.63 0.12
CA GLU A 223 -8.25 0.56 -0.80
C GLU A 223 -7.82 -0.71 -0.07
N THR A 224 -7.01 -0.56 0.98
CA THR A 224 -6.58 -1.69 1.82
C THR A 224 -7.75 -2.31 2.59
N ILE A 225 -8.68 -1.47 3.07
CA ILE A 225 -9.91 -1.94 3.72
C ILE A 225 -10.73 -2.79 2.76
N ALA A 226 -10.93 -2.32 1.53
CA ALA A 226 -11.69 -3.06 0.55
C ALA A 226 -10.98 -4.35 0.12
N THR A 227 -9.69 -4.29 -0.21
CA THR A 227 -8.97 -5.45 -0.79
C THR A 227 -8.71 -6.59 0.19
N PHE A 228 -8.61 -6.30 1.50
CA PHE A 228 -8.51 -7.35 2.52
C PHE A 228 -9.82 -7.59 3.27
N GLY A 229 -10.78 -6.67 3.18
CA GLY A 229 -12.12 -6.80 3.75
C GLY A 229 -13.10 -7.33 2.72
N SER A 230 -13.88 -6.44 2.10
CA SER A 230 -14.99 -6.80 1.20
C SER A 230 -14.59 -7.71 0.03
N TYR A 231 -13.40 -7.53 -0.55
CA TYR A 231 -12.92 -8.38 -1.64
C TYR A 231 -12.77 -9.83 -1.21
N CYS A 232 -12.32 -10.05 0.03
CA CYS A 232 -12.05 -11.36 0.63
C CYS A 232 -13.20 -11.84 1.53
N ASP A 233 -14.29 -11.08 1.63
CA ASP A 233 -15.44 -11.32 2.52
C ASP A 233 -15.09 -11.29 4.03
N VAL A 234 -14.00 -10.60 4.39
CA VAL A 234 -13.55 -10.47 5.78
C VAL A 234 -14.18 -9.23 6.42
N ARG A 235 -14.92 -9.45 7.51
CA ARG A 235 -15.59 -8.38 8.29
C ARG A 235 -14.83 -7.93 9.54
N ASP A 236 -13.77 -8.64 9.91
CA ASP A 236 -12.97 -8.30 11.10
C ASP A 236 -11.98 -7.18 10.76
N LEU A 237 -12.27 -5.97 11.24
CA LEU A 237 -11.44 -4.79 11.02
C LEU A 237 -10.04 -4.90 11.65
N ALA A 238 -9.86 -5.65 12.75
CA ALA A 238 -8.54 -5.89 13.32
C ALA A 238 -7.71 -6.81 12.41
N ALA A 239 -8.33 -7.84 11.81
CA ALA A 239 -7.67 -8.68 10.80
C ALA A 239 -7.28 -7.89 9.54
N VAL A 240 -8.17 -7.01 9.05
CA VAL A 240 -7.88 -6.10 7.91
C VAL A 240 -6.72 -5.16 8.25
N SER A 241 -6.70 -4.60 9.46
CA SER A 241 -5.61 -3.73 9.93
C SER A 241 -4.30 -4.50 10.11
N LYS A 242 -4.37 -5.78 10.52
CA LYS A 242 -3.21 -6.67 10.56
C LYS A 242 -2.65 -6.94 9.16
N ALA A 243 -3.50 -7.19 8.17
CA ALA A 243 -3.07 -7.36 6.78
C ALA A 243 -2.37 -6.10 6.23
N ASN A 244 -2.90 -4.91 6.55
CA ASN A 244 -2.25 -3.63 6.25
C ASN A 244 -0.85 -3.55 6.88
N ALA A 245 -0.76 -3.85 8.18
CA ALA A 245 0.50 -3.80 8.91
C ALA A 245 1.55 -4.75 8.32
N LEU A 246 1.15 -5.95 7.91
CA LEU A 246 2.02 -6.91 7.23
C LEU A 246 2.43 -6.43 5.84
N CYS A 247 1.54 -5.82 5.05
CA CYS A 247 1.91 -5.25 3.75
C CYS A 247 2.93 -4.12 3.91
N ASN A 248 2.74 -3.26 4.90
CA ASN A 248 3.65 -2.17 5.22
C ASN A 248 5.02 -2.69 5.66
N ASP A 249 5.07 -3.72 6.51
CA ASP A 249 6.35 -4.25 6.98
C ASP A 249 7.05 -5.12 5.92
N TYR A 250 6.29 -5.95 5.19
CA TYR A 250 6.83 -6.83 4.15
C TYR A 250 7.15 -6.10 2.85
N GLY A 251 6.62 -4.88 2.66
CA GLY A 251 6.78 -4.09 1.46
C GLY A 251 5.94 -4.60 0.29
N LEU A 252 4.62 -4.66 0.46
CA LEU A 252 3.64 -5.09 -0.56
C LEU A 252 2.64 -3.97 -0.90
N ASP A 253 2.21 -3.94 -2.16
CA ASP A 253 1.01 -3.24 -2.61
C ASP A 253 -0.23 -3.93 -2.05
N THR A 254 -0.99 -3.21 -1.22
CA THR A 254 -2.21 -3.74 -0.59
C THR A 254 -3.30 -4.05 -1.61
N ILE A 255 -3.38 -3.28 -2.70
CA ILE A 255 -4.38 -3.51 -3.77
C ILE A 255 -4.02 -4.80 -4.50
N GLY A 256 -2.80 -4.86 -5.05
CA GLY A 256 -2.33 -6.01 -5.81
C GLY A 256 -2.31 -7.30 -4.99
N ALA A 257 -1.85 -7.25 -3.73
CA ALA A 257 -1.81 -8.42 -2.85
C ALA A 257 -3.22 -8.90 -2.48
N GLY A 258 -4.09 -8.01 -1.97
CA GLY A 258 -5.44 -8.38 -1.56
C GLY A 258 -6.31 -8.88 -2.72
N ALA A 259 -6.28 -8.20 -3.87
CA ALA A 259 -7.03 -8.64 -5.05
C ALA A 259 -6.50 -9.95 -5.65
N THR A 260 -5.19 -10.21 -5.60
CA THR A 260 -4.62 -11.51 -6.01
C THR A 260 -5.08 -12.64 -5.08
N ILE A 261 -5.15 -12.38 -3.77
CA ILE A 261 -5.67 -13.35 -2.79
C ILE A 261 -7.16 -13.59 -3.01
N ALA A 262 -7.97 -12.55 -3.23
CA ALA A 262 -9.39 -12.67 -3.52
C ALA A 262 -9.66 -13.52 -4.79
N TRP A 263 -8.88 -13.30 -5.86
CA TRP A 263 -8.92 -14.14 -7.06
C TRP A 263 -8.59 -15.61 -6.75
N ALA A 264 -7.60 -15.87 -5.89
CA ALA A 264 -7.23 -17.22 -5.52
C ALA A 264 -8.30 -17.91 -4.66
N ILE A 265 -8.96 -17.18 -3.74
CA ILE A 265 -10.10 -17.68 -2.97
C ILE A 265 -11.24 -18.07 -3.93
N GLU A 266 -11.55 -17.22 -4.92
CA GLU A 266 -12.57 -17.54 -5.93
C GLU A 266 -12.24 -18.81 -6.71
N CYS A 267 -10.99 -18.92 -7.21
CA CYS A 267 -10.56 -20.10 -7.94
C CYS A 267 -10.60 -21.37 -7.07
N TYR A 268 -10.30 -21.26 -5.79
CA TYR A 268 -10.34 -22.38 -4.87
C TYR A 268 -11.77 -22.81 -4.51
N GLU A 269 -12.69 -21.85 -4.31
CA GLU A 269 -14.11 -22.12 -4.12
C GLU A 269 -14.70 -22.91 -5.30
N GLU A 270 -14.31 -22.56 -6.53
CA GLU A 270 -14.80 -23.20 -7.75
C GLU A 270 -14.03 -24.49 -8.13
N GLY A 271 -13.04 -24.89 -7.33
CA GLY A 271 -12.23 -26.10 -7.58
C GLY A 271 -11.23 -25.97 -8.73
N ILE A 272 -10.97 -24.75 -9.20
CA ILE A 272 -9.93 -24.42 -10.19
C ILE A 272 -8.54 -24.50 -9.52
N LEU A 273 -8.44 -24.02 -8.29
CA LEU A 273 -7.32 -24.30 -7.38
C LEU A 273 -7.74 -25.37 -6.38
N THR A 274 -6.80 -26.22 -5.99
CA THR A 274 -7.03 -27.35 -5.07
C THR A 274 -6.06 -27.29 -3.89
N ASP A 275 -6.25 -28.17 -2.90
CA ASP A 275 -5.30 -28.34 -1.77
C ASP A 275 -3.85 -28.57 -2.24
N ALA A 276 -3.66 -29.17 -3.42
CA ALA A 276 -2.33 -29.43 -3.99
C ALA A 276 -1.64 -28.15 -4.51
N ASP A 277 -2.41 -27.11 -4.80
CA ASP A 277 -1.93 -25.82 -5.29
C ASP A 277 -1.74 -24.83 -4.13
N THR A 278 -2.51 -25.00 -3.05
CA THR A 278 -2.52 -24.12 -1.87
C THR A 278 -1.66 -24.63 -0.71
N ASP A 279 -0.86 -25.68 -0.94
CA ASP A 279 -0.07 -26.36 0.10
C ASP A 279 -0.93 -26.83 1.29
N GLY A 280 -2.19 -27.19 1.03
CA GLY A 280 -3.17 -27.61 2.03
C GLY A 280 -3.85 -26.47 2.80
N LEU A 281 -3.57 -25.20 2.45
CA LEU A 281 -4.28 -24.06 3.01
C LEU A 281 -5.67 -23.94 2.37
N ALA A 282 -6.73 -24.07 3.16
CA ALA A 282 -8.10 -23.91 2.67
C ALA A 282 -8.42 -22.42 2.46
N LEU A 283 -8.41 -21.96 1.21
CA LEU A 283 -8.76 -20.58 0.86
C LEU A 283 -10.28 -20.39 0.86
N ARG A 284 -10.85 -19.92 1.96
CA ARG A 284 -12.31 -19.69 2.09
C ARG A 284 -12.62 -18.21 2.20
N TRP A 285 -13.74 -17.80 1.61
CA TRP A 285 -14.30 -16.45 1.82
C TRP A 285 -14.52 -16.21 3.32
N GLY A 286 -14.11 -15.03 3.79
CA GLY A 286 -14.29 -14.60 5.16
C GLY A 286 -13.37 -15.27 6.18
N ASP A 287 -12.36 -16.03 5.76
CA ASP A 287 -11.33 -16.58 6.64
C ASP A 287 -10.10 -15.64 6.72
N PRO A 288 -9.98 -14.83 7.79
CA PRO A 288 -8.83 -13.94 7.96
C PRO A 288 -7.51 -14.69 8.12
N HIS A 289 -7.51 -15.92 8.66
CA HIS A 289 -6.28 -16.70 8.82
C HIS A 289 -5.73 -17.16 7.47
N ALA A 290 -6.60 -17.64 6.59
CA ALA A 290 -6.23 -18.01 5.24
C ALA A 290 -5.66 -16.81 4.46
N VAL A 291 -6.29 -15.63 4.58
CA VAL A 291 -5.82 -14.39 3.94
C VAL A 291 -4.44 -13.99 4.45
N LEU A 292 -4.22 -13.94 5.77
CA LEU A 292 -2.94 -13.55 6.36
C LEU A 292 -1.83 -14.57 6.05
N ALA A 293 -2.15 -15.87 6.07
CA ALA A 293 -1.19 -16.93 5.71
C ALA A 293 -0.80 -16.87 4.23
N ALA A 294 -1.77 -16.64 3.33
CA ALA A 294 -1.49 -16.45 1.90
C ALA A 294 -0.65 -15.19 1.64
N LEU A 295 -0.92 -14.10 2.37
CA LEU A 295 -0.15 -12.86 2.30
C LEU A 295 1.31 -13.06 2.71
N GLU A 296 1.55 -13.75 3.84
CA GLU A 296 2.91 -14.08 4.29
C GLU A 296 3.61 -15.01 3.29
N ALA A 297 2.93 -16.08 2.85
CA ALA A 297 3.48 -17.00 1.85
C ALA A 297 3.89 -16.26 0.57
N THR A 298 3.10 -15.28 0.14
CA THR A 298 3.39 -14.42 -1.01
C THR A 298 4.65 -13.59 -0.79
N ALA A 299 4.74 -12.85 0.33
CA ALA A 299 5.88 -11.98 0.64
C ALA A 299 7.23 -12.74 0.65
N PHE A 300 7.21 -13.98 1.13
CA PHE A 300 8.39 -14.83 1.27
C PHE A 300 8.53 -15.89 0.17
N ARG A 301 7.65 -15.90 -0.84
CA ARG A 301 7.58 -16.94 -1.89
C ARG A 301 7.66 -18.37 -1.34
N ARG A 302 6.93 -18.64 -0.26
CA ARG A 302 6.92 -19.96 0.41
C ARG A 302 5.87 -20.88 -0.22
N GLY A 303 6.26 -22.13 -0.47
CA GLY A 303 5.36 -23.15 -1.01
C GLY A 303 4.92 -22.87 -2.44
N ARG A 304 4.01 -23.69 -2.95
CA ARG A 304 3.39 -23.51 -4.26
C ARG A 304 2.51 -22.27 -4.27
N LEU A 305 1.73 -22.06 -3.22
CA LEU A 305 0.82 -20.93 -3.12
C LEU A 305 1.58 -19.61 -3.17
N GLY A 306 2.59 -19.44 -2.31
CA GLY A 306 3.36 -18.19 -2.24
C GLY A 306 4.09 -17.87 -3.55
N ASN A 307 4.62 -18.89 -4.25
CA ASN A 307 5.24 -18.68 -5.56
C ASN A 307 4.23 -18.28 -6.64
N LEU A 308 3.03 -18.89 -6.62
CA LEU A 308 1.96 -18.57 -7.56
C LEU A 308 1.46 -17.12 -7.35
N LEU A 309 1.07 -16.77 -6.12
CA LEU A 309 0.52 -15.46 -5.80
C LEU A 309 1.54 -14.33 -5.96
N ALA A 310 2.83 -14.62 -5.75
CA ALA A 310 3.88 -13.62 -5.93
C ALA A 310 4.05 -13.13 -7.37
N GLU A 311 3.47 -13.81 -8.37
CA GLU A 311 3.45 -13.36 -9.75
C GLU A 311 2.34 -12.33 -10.07
N GLY A 312 1.41 -12.09 -9.13
CA GLY A 312 0.19 -11.31 -9.36
C GLY A 312 -0.88 -12.11 -10.11
N SER A 313 -2.14 -11.71 -9.99
CA SER A 313 -3.30 -12.49 -10.46
C SER A 313 -3.22 -12.86 -11.95
N ALA A 314 -2.88 -11.90 -12.81
CA ALA A 314 -2.86 -12.12 -14.27
C ALA A 314 -1.86 -13.21 -14.70
N ARG A 315 -0.67 -13.22 -14.09
CA ARG A 315 0.37 -14.23 -14.41
C ARG A 315 0.13 -15.54 -13.68
N ALA A 316 -0.43 -15.49 -12.47
CA ALA A 316 -0.88 -16.68 -11.76
C ALA A 316 -1.96 -17.41 -12.57
N ALA A 317 -2.99 -16.71 -13.02
CA ALA A 317 -4.07 -17.26 -13.83
C ALA A 317 -3.58 -17.85 -15.16
N ALA A 318 -2.61 -17.22 -15.81
CA ALA A 318 -1.99 -17.76 -17.01
C ALA A 318 -1.29 -19.11 -16.78
N GLN A 319 -0.74 -19.34 -15.58
CA GLN A 319 -0.13 -20.62 -15.19
C GLN A 319 -1.17 -21.68 -14.85
N VAL A 320 -2.30 -21.28 -14.27
CA VAL A 320 -3.36 -22.21 -13.81
C VAL A 320 -4.24 -22.68 -14.97
N GLY A 321 -4.71 -21.76 -15.82
CA GLY A 321 -5.48 -22.13 -17.02
C GLY A 321 -6.63 -21.17 -17.37
N PRO A 322 -7.39 -21.47 -18.44
CA PRO A 322 -8.43 -20.60 -18.98
C PRO A 322 -9.55 -20.25 -17.97
N ASP A 323 -9.97 -21.22 -17.16
CA ASP A 323 -11.02 -20.98 -16.16
C ASP A 323 -10.55 -19.97 -15.11
N ALA A 324 -9.31 -20.07 -14.66
CA ALA A 324 -8.70 -19.12 -13.74
C ALA A 324 -8.56 -17.71 -14.37
N GLN A 325 -8.25 -17.65 -15.66
CA GLN A 325 -8.18 -16.38 -16.41
C GLN A 325 -9.56 -15.70 -16.52
N ALA A 326 -10.65 -16.47 -16.58
CA ALA A 326 -12.00 -15.94 -16.63
C ALA A 326 -12.45 -15.25 -15.32
N ARG A 327 -11.67 -15.32 -14.24
CA ARG A 327 -11.92 -14.67 -12.94
C ARG A 327 -11.03 -13.44 -12.71
N LEU A 328 -10.24 -13.04 -13.71
CA LEU A 328 -9.34 -11.90 -13.57
C LEU A 328 -10.08 -10.57 -13.57
N ILE A 329 -9.77 -9.76 -12.57
CA ILE A 329 -10.18 -8.36 -12.49
C ILE A 329 -8.94 -7.48 -12.64
N THR A 330 -8.44 -7.40 -13.87
CA THR A 330 -7.19 -6.68 -14.17
C THR A 330 -7.28 -5.88 -15.46
N VAL A 331 -6.44 -4.84 -15.57
CA VAL A 331 -6.16 -4.17 -16.84
C VAL A 331 -4.66 -4.05 -17.02
N LYS A 332 -4.16 -4.49 -18.18
CA LYS A 332 -2.71 -4.61 -18.48
C LYS A 332 -1.93 -5.40 -17.41
N GLY A 333 -2.60 -6.36 -16.79
CA GLY A 333 -2.01 -7.22 -15.75
C GLY A 333 -1.86 -6.57 -14.38
N ALA A 334 -2.42 -5.38 -14.16
CA ALA A 334 -2.55 -4.78 -12.83
C ALA A 334 -3.96 -4.99 -12.28
N GLU A 335 -4.07 -5.42 -11.03
CA GLU A 335 -5.33 -5.61 -10.31
C GLU A 335 -6.16 -4.32 -10.26
N ALA A 336 -7.48 -4.43 -10.39
CA ALA A 336 -8.35 -3.27 -10.29
C ALA A 336 -8.44 -2.74 -8.84
N PRO A 337 -8.31 -1.42 -8.60
CA PRO A 337 -8.58 -0.78 -7.32
C PRO A 337 -10.04 -0.85 -6.89
N ALA A 338 -10.39 -0.39 -5.69
CA ALA A 338 -11.74 -0.45 -5.13
C ALA A 338 -12.71 0.61 -5.67
N HIS A 339 -12.78 0.79 -6.99
CA HIS A 339 -13.78 1.67 -7.62
C HIS A 339 -14.42 1.01 -8.82
N MET A 340 -15.64 0.49 -8.66
CA MET A 340 -16.33 -0.25 -9.70
C MET A 340 -16.70 0.64 -10.91
N PRO A 341 -16.20 0.34 -12.13
CA PRO A 341 -16.56 1.06 -13.35
C PRO A 341 -18.05 1.04 -13.70
N GLN A 342 -18.80 0.05 -13.19
CA GLN A 342 -20.24 -0.08 -13.36
C GLN A 342 -21.00 1.10 -12.73
N VAL A 343 -20.45 1.64 -11.63
CA VAL A 343 -20.99 2.82 -10.92
C VAL A 343 -20.27 4.08 -11.38
N LYS A 344 -18.93 4.09 -11.34
CA LYS A 344 -18.11 5.22 -11.81
C LYS A 344 -17.69 5.01 -13.27
N ARG A 345 -18.57 5.32 -14.23
CA ARG A 345 -18.33 5.00 -15.66
C ARG A 345 -17.03 5.57 -16.24
N SER A 346 -16.61 6.75 -15.82
CA SER A 346 -15.32 7.35 -16.20
C SER A 346 -14.14 6.46 -15.81
N MET A 347 -14.22 5.73 -14.68
CA MET A 347 -13.20 4.79 -14.24
C MET A 347 -12.95 3.66 -15.22
N GLY A 348 -14.00 3.20 -15.94
CA GLY A 348 -13.83 2.18 -16.97
C GLY A 348 -12.86 2.64 -18.07
N LEU A 349 -12.99 3.89 -18.52
CA LEU A 349 -12.07 4.48 -19.49
C LEU A 349 -10.69 4.70 -18.86
N ILE A 350 -10.62 5.30 -17.67
CA ILE A 350 -9.35 5.58 -16.97
C ILE A 350 -8.53 4.30 -16.81
N TYR A 351 -9.12 3.23 -16.29
CA TYR A 351 -8.45 1.94 -16.18
C TYR A 351 -8.01 1.39 -17.52
N ALA A 352 -8.88 1.43 -18.55
CA ALA A 352 -8.58 0.92 -19.88
C ALA A 352 -7.39 1.62 -20.55
N VAL A 353 -7.27 2.94 -20.41
CA VAL A 353 -6.27 3.75 -21.14
C VAL A 353 -5.01 4.04 -20.33
N ASN A 354 -5.03 3.91 -19.00
CA ASN A 354 -3.85 4.21 -18.18
C ASN A 354 -2.65 3.33 -18.61
N PRO A 355 -1.50 3.91 -18.98
CA PRO A 355 -0.36 3.18 -19.54
C PRO A 355 0.20 2.08 -18.61
N PHE A 356 0.05 2.20 -17.29
CA PHE A 356 0.59 1.25 -16.32
C PHE A 356 -0.46 0.31 -15.69
N GLY A 357 -1.66 0.25 -16.27
CA GLY A 357 -2.74 -0.66 -15.85
C GLY A 357 -3.83 0.03 -15.03
N ALA A 358 -4.76 -0.74 -14.48
CA ALA A 358 -5.88 -0.18 -13.72
C ALA A 358 -5.35 0.56 -12.49
N ASP A 359 -5.55 1.88 -12.40
CA ASP A 359 -5.21 2.70 -11.24
C ASP A 359 -6.13 3.93 -11.14
N HIS A 360 -6.55 4.26 -9.92
CA HIS A 360 -7.53 5.32 -9.65
C HIS A 360 -6.89 6.67 -9.30
N GLN A 361 -5.61 6.69 -8.94
CA GLN A 361 -4.91 7.94 -8.60
C GLN A 361 -4.31 8.64 -9.84
N SER A 362 -4.44 8.03 -11.02
CA SER A 362 -3.87 8.52 -12.28
C SER A 362 -4.69 9.62 -12.97
N SER A 363 -5.95 9.82 -12.57
CA SER A 363 -6.88 10.78 -13.18
C SER A 363 -7.97 11.16 -12.20
N GLU A 364 -8.45 12.40 -12.29
CA GLU A 364 -9.62 12.84 -11.54
C GLU A 364 -10.86 12.03 -11.95
N HIS A 365 -11.60 11.55 -10.97
CA HIS A 365 -12.74 10.66 -11.20
C HIS A 365 -13.88 10.86 -10.23
N ASP A 366 -13.71 11.71 -9.21
CA ASP A 366 -14.74 11.89 -8.23
C ASP A 366 -15.87 12.75 -8.79
N THR A 367 -17.10 12.34 -8.48
CA THR A 367 -18.32 12.97 -8.95
C THR A 367 -18.69 14.21 -8.14
N SER A 368 -17.80 14.65 -7.24
CA SER A 368 -18.02 15.71 -6.25
C SER A 368 -17.81 17.13 -6.78
N TYR A 369 -17.65 17.30 -8.09
CA TYR A 369 -17.78 18.61 -8.72
C TYR A 369 -19.27 18.90 -9.00
N GLU A 370 -19.90 19.65 -8.08
CA GLU A 370 -21.06 20.51 -8.38
C GLU A 370 -20.61 21.93 -8.71
#